data_AF-A0A2N1MN76-F1
#
_entry.id   AF-A0A2N1MN76-F1
#
_cell.length_a   1.000
_cell.length_b   1.000
_cell.length_c   1.000
_cell.angle_alpha   90.00
_cell.angle_beta   90.00
_cell.angle_gamma   90.00
#
_symmetry.space_group_name_H-M   'P 1'
#
loop_
_entity.id
_entity.type
_entity.pdbx_description
1 polymer ?
#
loop_
_entity_poly.entity_id
_entity_poly.type
_entity_poly.pdbx_seq_one_letter_code
_entity_poly.pdbx_strand_id
1 'polypeptide(L)' 'MKSDILEYLTAVPTMGAQTIYRLLTKKYPDIYIHRKNLYNAIQEVRRCKRIEEKDDAENMLQDLY' A
#
# COMPACT_ATOMS: atom_id res chain seq x y z
N MET A 1 -4.36 -3.67 -9.64
CA MET A 1 -4.79 -3.81 -8.22
C MET A 1 -3.68 -3.50 -7.22
N LYS A 2 -2.53 -4.17 -7.19
CA LYS A 2 -1.46 -3.88 -6.19
C LYS A 2 -0.91 -2.46 -6.34
N SER A 3 -0.69 -2.00 -7.58
CA SER A 3 -0.28 -0.62 -7.89
C SER A 3 -1.32 0.41 -7.47
N ASP A 4 -2.62 0.14 -7.63
CA ASP A 4 -3.70 1.03 -7.19
C ASP A 4 -3.77 1.13 -5.66
N ILE A 5 -3.55 0.01 -4.96
CA ILE A 5 -3.46 -0.02 -3.49
C ILE A 5 -2.29 0.84 -3.03
N LEU A 6 -1.14 0.74 -3.71
CA LEU A 6 0.02 1.59 -3.44
C LEU A 6 -0.31 3.07 -3.68
N GLU A 7 -0.91 3.42 -4.81
CA GLU A 7 -1.31 4.79 -5.13
C GLU A 7 -2.23 5.38 -4.05
N TYR A 8 -3.27 4.64 -3.62
CA TYR A 8 -4.17 5.08 -2.56
C TYR A 8 -3.48 5.25 -1.21
N LEU A 9 -2.54 4.36 -0.86
CA LEU A 9 -1.78 4.45 0.38
C LEU A 9 -0.67 5.51 0.35
N THR A 10 -0.15 5.85 -0.83
CA THR A 10 0.78 6.97 -1.01
C THR A 10 0.04 8.30 -0.88
N ALA A 11 -1.15 8.42 -1.49
CA ALA A 11 -1.98 9.61 -1.37
C ALA A 11 -2.53 9.81 0.06
N VAL A 12 -2.97 8.73 0.71
CA VAL A 12 -3.49 8.78 2.09
C VAL A 12 -2.96 7.57 2.88
N PRO A 13 -1.84 7.71 3.62
CA PRO A 13 -1.21 6.61 4.35
C PRO A 13 -2.10 5.95 5.42
N THR A 14 -3.02 6.73 5.99
CA THR A 14 -3.97 6.28 7.01
C THR A 14 -5.24 5.66 6.43
N MET A 15 -5.34 5.52 5.10
CA MET A 15 -6.55 4.99 4.46
C MET A 15 -6.86 3.58 4.96
N GLY A 16 -8.08 3.41 5.47
CA GLY A 16 -8.57 2.14 5.99
C GLY A 16 -8.84 1.13 4.87
N ALA A 17 -8.68 -0.16 5.19
CA ALA A 17 -8.90 -1.24 4.24
C ALA A 17 -10.32 -1.28 3.66
N GLN A 18 -11.33 -0.85 4.43
CA GLN A 18 -12.71 -0.77 3.96
C GLN A 18 -12.91 0.33 2.90
N THR A 19 -12.19 1.45 3.02
CA THR A 19 -12.20 2.51 2.01
C THR A 19 -11.51 2.04 0.74
N ILE A 20 -10.33 1.41 0.88
CA ILE A 20 -9.61 0.81 -0.25
C ILE A 20 -10.48 -0.25 -0.95
N TYR A 21 -11.18 -1.10 -0.20
CA TYR A 21 -12.13 -2.06 -0.75
C TYR A 21 -13.21 -1.38 -1.60
N ARG A 22 -13.88 -0.35 -1.05
CA ARG A 22 -14.94 0.40 -1.76
C ARG A 22 -14.42 1.05 -3.05
N LEU A 23 -13.22 1.61 -3.02
CA LEU A 23 -12.58 2.22 -4.19
C LEU A 23 -12.27 1.18 -5.25
N LEU A 24 -11.70 0.04 -4.85
CA LEU A 24 -11.37 -1.04 -5.78
C LEU A 24 -12.62 -1.70 -6.37
N THR A 25 -13.67 -1.91 -5.59
CA THR A 25 -14.94 -2.46 -6.11
C THR A 25 -15.62 -1.52 -7.11
N LYS A 26 -15.44 -0.21 -6.96
CA LYS A 26 -15.94 0.77 -7.95
C LYS A 26 -15.08 0.78 -9.21
N LYS A 27 -13.76 0.64 -9.07
CA LYS A 27 -12.82 0.63 -10.20
C LYS A 27 -12.86 -0.67 -11.01
N TYR A 28 -13.15 -1.79 -10.34
CA TYR A 28 -13.22 -3.13 -10.93
C TYR A 28 -14.54 -3.81 -10.57
N PRO A 29 -15.67 -3.38 -11.17
CA PRO A 29 -16.99 -3.93 -10.84
C PRO A 29 -17.14 -5.41 -11.21
N ASP A 30 -16.43 -5.87 -12.25
CA ASP A 30 -16.51 -7.24 -12.75
C ASP A 30 -15.63 -8.23 -11.98
N ILE A 31 -14.80 -7.74 -11.05
CA ILE A 31 -13.85 -8.57 -10.29
C ILE A 31 -14.35 -8.75 -8.86
N TYR A 32 -14.56 -10.00 -8.47
CA TYR A 32 -14.82 -10.32 -7.08
C TYR A 32 -13.54 -10.22 -6.23
N ILE A 33 -13.52 -9.27 -5.30
CA ILE A 33 -12.36 -9.03 -4.43
C ILE A 33 -12.55 -9.78 -3.11
N HIS A 34 -11.79 -10.88 -2.93
CA HIS A 34 -11.73 -11.57 -1.64
C HIS A 34 -11.09 -10.66 -0.58
N ARG A 35 -11.83 -10.39 0.50
CA ARG A 35 -11.35 -9.51 1.59
C ARG A 35 -10.00 -9.95 2.15
N LYS A 36 -9.80 -11.25 2.37
CA LYS A 36 -8.53 -11.80 2.88
C LYS A 36 -7.34 -11.45 1.97
N ASN A 37 -7.50 -11.61 0.66
CA ASN A 37 -6.46 -11.29 -0.31
C ASN A 37 -6.18 -9.79 -0.36
N LEU A 38 -7.23 -8.97 -0.27
CA LEU A 38 -7.08 -7.52 -0.18
C LEU A 38 -6.30 -7.10 1.08
N TYR A 39 -6.65 -7.65 2.25
CA TYR A 39 -5.94 -7.35 3.49
C TYR A 39 -4.46 -7.75 3.41
N ASN A 40 -4.17 -8.94 2.87
CA ASN A 40 -2.79 -9.39 2.66
C ASN A 40 -2.03 -8.45 1.73
N ALA A 41 -2.63 -8.04 0.61
CA ALA A 41 -2.02 -7.11 -0.34
C ALA A 41 -1.74 -5.73 0.29
N ILE A 42 -2.68 -5.20 1.09
CA ILE A 42 -2.50 -3.94 1.83
C ILE A 42 -1.34 -4.06 2.84
N GLN A 43 -1.25 -5.16 3.58
CA GLN A 43 -0.16 -5.38 4.53
C GLN A 43 1.19 -5.51 3.85
N GLU A 44 1.28 -6.25 2.74
CA GLU A 44 2.49 -6.34 1.93
C GLU A 44 2.95 -4.97 1.46
N VAL A 45 2.05 -4.16 0.90
CA VAL A 45 2.38 -2.81 0.42
C VAL A 45 2.89 -1.92 1.54
N ARG A 46 2.23 -1.94 2.72
CA ARG A 46 2.69 -1.20 3.91
C ARG A 46 4.06 -1.67 4.40
N ARG A 47 4.33 -2.98 4.32
CA ARG A 47 5.62 -3.54 4.71
C ARG A 47 6.72 -3.11 3.74
N CYS A 48 6.49 -3.17 2.44
CA CYS A 48 7.43 -2.70 1.43
C CYS A 48 7.77 -1.22 1.63
N LYS A 49 6.76 -0.36 1.80
CA LYS A 49 7.00 1.07 2.03
C LYS A 49 7.84 1.35 3.28
N ARG A 50 7.61 0.61 4.37
CA ARG A 50 8.41 0.73 5.60
C ARG A 50 9.86 0.29 5.39
N ILE A 51 10.08 -0.73 4.56
CA ILE A 51 11.44 -1.19 4.24
C ILE A 51 12.15 -0.12 3.38
N GLU A 52 11.48 0.42 2.35
CA GLU A 52 12.01 1.51 1.54
C GLU A 52 12.34 2.75 2.38
N GLU A 53 11.44 3.20 3.27
CA GLU A 53 11.70 4.34 4.16
C GLU A 53 12.90 4.10 5.10
N LYS A 54 13.10 2.86 5.53
CA LYS A 54 14.24 2.50 6.39
C LYS A 54 15.54 2.49 5.58
N ASP A 55 15.53 1.89 4.39
CA ASP A 55 16.70 1.83 3.51
C ASP A 55 17.11 3.24 3.05
N ASP A 56 16.14 4.11 2.73
CA ASP A 56 16.41 5.52 2.40
C ASP A 56 17.03 6.27 3.57
N ALA A 57 16.49 6.13 4.78
CA ALA A 57 17.04 6.78 5.97
C ALA A 57 18.46 6.26 6.32
N GLU A 58 18.71 4.96 6.13
CA GLU A 58 20.01 4.33 6.35
C GLU A 58 21.04 4.82 5.32
N ASN A 59 20.66 4.95 4.04
CA ASN A 59 21.51 5.51 3.00
C ASN A 59 21.84 6.99 3.24
N MET A 60 20.87 7.81 3.66
CA MET A 60 21.12 9.22 3.98
C MET A 60 22.07 9.41 5.17
N LEU A 61 22.08 8.47 6.13
CA LEU A 61 23.02 8.49 7.24
C LEU A 61 24.44 8.12 6.82
N GLN A 62 24.61 7.27 5.80
CA GLN A 62 25.93 6.92 5.26
C GLN A 62 26.56 8.09 4.49
N ASP A 63 25.78 8.91 3.78
CA ASP A 63 26.29 10.08 3.06
C ASP A 63 26.77 11.23 3.98
N LEU A 64 26.48 11.15 5.30
CA LEU A 64 26.89 12.14 6.30
C LEU A 64 28.20 11.80 7.02
N TYR A 65 28.82 10.66 6.72
CA TYR A 65 30.05 10.15 7.35
C TYR A 65 31.18 9.95 6.34
#